data_AF-A0A922J627-F1
#
_entry.id   AF-A0A922J627-F1
#
_cell.length_a   1.000
_cell.length_b   1.000
_cell.length_c   1.000
_cell.angle_alpha   90.00
_cell.angle_beta   90.00
_cell.angle_gamma   90.00
#
_symmetry.space_group_name_H-M   'P 1'
#
loop_
_entity.id
_entity.type
_entity.pdbx_description
1 polymer ?
#
loop_
_entity_poly.entity_id
_entity_poly.type
_entity_poly.pdbx_seq_one_letter_code
_entity_poly.pdbx_strand_id
1 'polypeptide(L)'
;MRIIIADWCCMCKGAGESVEHLLLHCDTARSLWNEVFGRLDMAWVMPKTVEAALSCWASLRGRQPIKAIWKMIPLCIMWCLWQERNERTFEDQARSMEELRALFFRTLCSWAIAVDFNGMALHEFLVSIVPT
;
A
#
# COMPACT_ATOMS: atom_id res chain seq x y z
N MET A 1 -2.78 29.70 13.23
CA MET A 1 -2.35 28.40 12.69
C MET A 1 -1.72 27.61 13.83
N ARG A 2 -2.37 26.55 14.30
CA ARG A 2 -1.89 25.74 15.43
C ARG A 2 -1.31 24.46 14.84
N ILE A 3 0.01 24.34 14.80
CA ILE A 3 0.68 23.11 14.36
C ILE A 3 0.67 22.18 15.57
N ILE A 4 -0.19 21.17 15.56
CA ILE A 4 -0.16 20.10 16.54
C ILE A 4 0.81 19.05 15.98
N ILE A 5 2.03 19.00 16.53
CA ILE A 5 2.90 17.83 16.33
C ILE A 5 2.35 16.78 17.28
N ALA A 6 1.49 15.91 16.77
CA ALA A 6 1.01 14.79 17.55
C ALA A 6 2.18 13.81 17.71
N ASP A 7 2.61 13.55 18.95
CA ASP A 7 3.55 12.46 19.28
C ASP A 7 2.92 11.07 19.07
N TRP A 8 1.78 10.97 18.38
CA TRP A 8 1.04 9.76 18.06
C TRP A 8 0.70 9.70 16.56
N CYS A 9 0.67 8.48 16.01
CA CYS A 9 0.23 8.19 14.66
C CYS A 9 -1.25 8.56 14.48
N CYS A 10 -1.56 9.40 13.50
CA CYS A 10 -2.93 9.86 13.25
C CYS A 10 -3.88 8.73 12.78
N MET A 11 -3.31 7.61 12.31
CA MET A 11 -4.09 6.46 11.85
C MET A 11 -4.50 5.52 12.99
N CYS A 12 -3.53 4.96 13.72
CA CYS A 12 -3.81 3.97 14.78
C CYS A 12 -4.01 4.58 16.18
N LYS A 13 -3.52 5.80 16.42
CA LYS A 13 -3.54 6.48 17.74
C LYS A 13 -2.90 5.68 18.89
N GLY A 14 -2.14 4.61 18.59
CA GLY A 14 -1.59 3.67 19.58
C GLY A 14 -0.06 3.69 19.73
N ALA A 15 0.66 4.39 18.87
CA ALA A 15 2.12 4.53 18.91
C ALA A 15 2.56 5.87 18.29
N GLY A 16 3.82 6.24 18.48
CA GLY A 16 4.41 7.43 17.85
C GLY A 16 4.47 7.32 16.33
N GLU A 17 4.32 8.46 15.65
CA GLU A 17 4.47 8.53 14.19
C GLU A 17 5.95 8.46 13.81
N SER A 18 6.32 7.44 13.03
CA SER A 18 7.58 7.35 12.30
C SER A 18 7.30 6.87 10.88
N VAL A 19 8.25 7.00 9.95
CA VAL A 19 8.06 6.53 8.57
C VAL A 19 7.80 5.02 8.54
N GLU A 20 8.55 4.26 9.32
CA GLU A 20 8.41 2.80 9.43
C GLU A 20 7.07 2.44 10.07
N HIS A 21 6.67 3.13 11.13
CA HIS A 21 5.37 2.89 11.74
C HIS A 21 4.25 3.22 10.77
N LEU A 22 4.25 4.42 10.19
CA LEU A 22 3.20 4.91 9.31
C LEU A 22 3.01 4.01 8.08
N LEU A 23 4.10 3.58 7.45
CA LEU A 23 4.04 2.86 6.17
C LEU A 23 4.02 1.34 6.31
N LEU A 24 4.48 0.77 7.44
CA LEU A 24 4.61 -0.68 7.61
C LEU A 24 3.89 -1.22 8.86
N HIS A 25 4.10 -0.60 10.03
CA HIS A 25 3.76 -1.23 11.32
C HIS A 25 2.47 -0.74 11.98
N CYS A 26 1.91 0.37 11.51
CA CYS A 26 0.61 0.89 11.91
C CYS A 26 -0.47 -0.14 11.60
N ASP A 27 -1.47 -0.32 12.46
CA ASP A 27 -2.51 -1.33 12.25
C ASP A 27 -3.28 -1.11 10.93
N THR A 28 -3.53 0.15 10.55
CA THR A 28 -4.07 0.51 9.24
C THR A 28 -3.15 0.10 8.09
N ALA A 29 -1.84 0.35 8.22
CA ALA A 29 -0.85 -0.04 7.21
C ALA A 29 -0.76 -1.56 7.07
N ARG A 30 -0.62 -2.27 8.20
CA ARG A 30 -0.58 -3.73 8.25
C ARG A 30 -1.83 -4.34 7.63
N SER A 31 -3.00 -3.79 7.91
CA SER A 31 -4.26 -4.25 7.29
C SER A 31 -4.21 -4.12 5.77
N LEU A 32 -3.75 -2.98 5.23
CA LEU A 32 -3.66 -2.77 3.79
C LEU A 32 -2.62 -3.67 3.12
N TRP A 33 -1.46 -3.87 3.75
CA TRP A 33 -0.44 -4.82 3.28
C TRP A 33 -0.97 -6.26 3.27
N ASN A 34 -1.67 -6.68 4.33
CA ASN A 34 -2.23 -8.02 4.45
C ASN A 34 -3.30 -8.32 3.37
N GLU A 35 -4.02 -7.31 2.86
CA GLU A 35 -4.91 -7.51 1.71
C GLU A 35 -4.15 -8.01 0.48
N VAL A 36 -2.97 -7.44 0.23
CA VAL A 36 -2.14 -7.83 -0.90
C VAL A 36 -1.53 -9.19 -0.66
N PHE A 37 -0.98 -9.43 0.54
CA PHE A 37 -0.38 -10.72 0.87
C PHE A 37 -1.41 -11.87 0.79
N GLY A 38 -2.63 -11.65 1.31
CA GLY A 38 -3.70 -12.64 1.25
C GLY A 38 -4.15 -12.94 -0.18
N ARG A 39 -4.24 -11.93 -1.05
CA ARG A 39 -4.60 -12.12 -2.47
C ARG A 39 -3.51 -12.82 -3.28
N LEU A 40 -2.24 -12.64 -2.91
CA LEU A 40 -1.11 -13.26 -3.58
C LEU A 40 -0.70 -14.61 -2.96
N ASP A 41 -1.44 -15.08 -1.94
CA ASP A 41 -1.10 -16.26 -1.13
C ASP A 41 0.35 -16.23 -0.62
N MET A 42 0.80 -15.05 -0.19
CA MET A 42 2.17 -14.81 0.26
C MET A 42 2.28 -14.84 1.78
N ALA A 43 3.05 -15.80 2.30
CA ALA A 43 3.54 -15.71 3.66
C ALA A 43 4.57 -14.57 3.77
N TRP A 44 4.21 -13.50 4.48
CA TRP A 44 5.05 -12.33 4.62
C TRP A 44 5.34 -11.98 6.09
N VAL A 45 6.61 -11.78 6.41
CA VAL A 45 7.05 -11.20 7.67
C VAL A 45 7.51 -9.78 7.39
N MET A 46 6.81 -8.79 7.97
CA MET A 46 7.10 -7.39 7.69
C MET A 46 8.49 -6.99 8.19
N PRO A 47 9.40 -6.52 7.31
CA PRO A 47 10.72 -6.05 7.74
C PRO A 47 10.63 -4.78 8.59
N LYS A 48 11.69 -4.48 9.35
CA LYS A 48 11.73 -3.32 10.24
C LYS A 48 11.67 -1.99 9.50
N THR A 49 12.34 -1.88 8.36
CA THR A 49 12.50 -0.63 7.59
C THR A 49 11.84 -0.70 6.23
N VAL A 50 11.45 0.46 5.70
CA VAL A 50 10.87 0.60 4.35
C VAL A 50 11.85 0.12 3.28
N GLU A 51 13.13 0.46 3.41
CA GLU A 51 14.19 0.01 2.51
C GLU A 51 14.28 -1.53 2.46
N ALA A 52 14.30 -2.18 3.62
CA ALA A 52 14.34 -3.64 3.69
C ALA A 52 13.07 -4.26 3.10
N ALA A 53 11.89 -3.70 3.37
CA ALA A 53 10.63 -4.15 2.78
C ALA A 53 10.65 -4.08 1.24
N LEU A 54 11.12 -2.97 0.67
CA LEU A 54 11.23 -2.80 -0.78
C LEU A 54 12.28 -3.73 -1.39
N SER A 55 13.41 -3.93 -0.72
CA SER A 55 14.47 -4.86 -1.15
C SER A 55 13.97 -6.31 -1.15
N CYS A 56 13.33 -6.75 -0.06
CA CYS A 56 12.69 -8.07 0.02
C CYS A 56 11.65 -8.25 -1.08
N TRP A 57 10.77 -7.27 -1.27
CA TRP A 57 9.73 -7.31 -2.31
C TRP A 57 10.32 -7.45 -3.72
N ALA A 58 11.38 -6.70 -4.02
CA ALA A 58 12.06 -6.77 -5.30
C ALA A 58 12.75 -8.13 -5.54
N SER A 59 13.23 -8.78 -4.47
CA SER A 59 13.94 -10.07 -4.54
C SER A 59 13.04 -11.27 -4.80
N LEU A 60 11.74 -11.17 -4.50
CA LEU A 60 10.84 -12.32 -4.46
C LEU A 60 10.34 -12.81 -5.84
N ARG A 61 10.64 -12.12 -6.95
CA ARG A 61 10.07 -12.52 -8.25
C ARG A 61 11.12 -12.83 -9.32
N GLY A 62 11.30 -14.13 -9.58
CA GLY A 62 11.88 -14.67 -10.81
C GLY A 62 10.83 -14.85 -11.92
N ARG A 63 11.16 -14.39 -13.13
CA ARG A 63 10.56 -14.66 -14.46
C ARG A 63 9.02 -14.56 -14.59
N GLN A 64 8.49 -13.41 -15.04
CA GLN A 64 7.25 -13.27 -15.86
C GLN A 64 6.95 -11.78 -16.22
N PRO A 65 6.10 -11.47 -17.24
CA PRO A 65 6.03 -10.16 -17.94
C PRO A 65 5.48 -8.96 -17.15
N ILE A 66 4.86 -9.16 -15.97
CA ILE A 66 4.19 -8.09 -15.21
C ILE A 66 5.13 -7.35 -14.25
N LYS A 67 6.39 -7.16 -14.65
CA LYS A 67 7.44 -6.55 -13.81
C LYS A 67 7.11 -5.12 -13.39
N ALA A 68 6.38 -4.38 -14.22
CA ALA A 68 5.95 -3.02 -13.94
C ALA A 68 4.93 -2.98 -12.78
N ILE A 69 3.83 -3.72 -12.89
CA ILE A 69 2.79 -3.74 -11.84
C ILE A 69 3.35 -4.31 -10.53
N TRP A 70 4.21 -5.34 -10.59
CA TRP A 70 4.86 -5.86 -9.39
C TRP A 70 5.60 -4.78 -8.60
N LYS A 71 6.35 -3.91 -9.28
CA LYS A 71 7.07 -2.80 -8.64
C LYS A 71 6.12 -1.70 -8.15
N MET A 72 4.95 -1.56 -8.75
CA MET A 72 3.96 -0.54 -8.35
C MET A 72 3.25 -0.86 -7.06
N ILE A 73 2.96 -2.14 -6.79
CA ILE A 73 2.19 -2.56 -5.60
C ILE A 73 2.69 -1.91 -4.30
N PRO A 74 3.96 -2.08 -3.88
CA PRO A 74 4.44 -1.49 -2.63
C PRO A 74 4.39 0.04 -2.65
N LEU A 75 4.68 0.66 -3.80
CA LEU A 75 4.64 2.11 -3.97
C LEU A 75 3.21 2.66 -3.87
N CYS A 76 2.24 1.93 -4.42
CA CYS A 76 0.83 2.29 -4.38
C CYS A 76 0.27 2.17 -2.96
N ILE A 77 0.63 1.13 -2.22
CA ILE A 77 0.27 1.00 -0.79
C ILE A 77 0.80 2.20 0.00
N MET A 78 2.11 2.47 -0.12
CA MET A 78 2.75 3.59 0.59
C MET A 78 2.14 4.94 0.22
N TRP A 79 1.81 5.14 -1.06
CA TRP A 79 1.12 6.34 -1.54
C TRP A 79 -0.26 6.49 -0.90
N CYS A 80 -1.09 5.46 -0.90
CA CYS A 80 -2.43 5.52 -0.30
C CYS A 80 -2.38 5.77 1.22
N LEU A 81 -1.40 5.19 1.92
CA LEU A 81 -1.17 5.44 3.35
C LEU A 81 -0.70 6.87 3.61
N TRP A 82 0.19 7.39 2.76
CA TRP A 82 0.63 8.79 2.84
C TRP A 82 -0.53 9.76 2.60
N GLN A 83 -1.38 9.48 1.61
CA GLN A 83 -2.59 10.25 1.36
C GLN A 83 -3.55 10.21 2.56
N GLU A 84 -3.81 9.03 3.13
CA GLU A 84 -4.65 8.87 4.33
C GLU A 84 -4.11 9.71 5.50
N ARG A 85 -2.80 9.65 5.74
CA ARG A 85 -2.13 10.44 6.78
C ARG A 85 -2.35 11.93 6.57
N ASN A 86 -2.23 12.42 5.34
CA ASN A 86 -2.40 13.83 5.03
C ASN A 86 -3.86 14.28 5.17
N GLU A 87 -4.82 13.50 4.68
CA GLU A 87 -6.25 13.81 4.84
C GLU A 87 -6.65 13.92 6.32
N ARG A 88 -6.19 12.99 7.16
CA ARG A 88 -6.44 13.04 8.61
C ARG A 88 -5.79 14.24 9.30
N THR A 89 -4.61 14.63 8.84
CA THR A 89 -3.81 15.68 9.49
C THR A 89 -4.25 17.08 9.08
N PHE A 90 -4.59 17.27 7.81
CA PHE A 90 -4.82 18.59 7.22
C PHE A 90 -6.29 18.89 6.93
N GLU A 91 -7.12 17.86 6.69
CA GLU A 91 -8.52 18.01 6.30
C GLU A 91 -9.51 17.45 7.35
N ASP A 92 -8.99 16.87 8.44
CA ASP A 92 -9.77 16.17 9.48
C ASP A 92 -10.71 15.09 8.90
N GLN A 93 -10.31 14.49 7.77
CA GLN A 93 -11.04 13.42 7.09
C GLN A 93 -10.34 12.09 7.37
N ALA A 94 -11.12 11.09 7.79
CA ALA A 94 -10.62 9.74 8.02
C ALA A 94 -11.46 8.75 7.21
N ARG A 95 -10.80 8.00 6.31
CA ARG A 95 -11.47 6.94 5.57
C ARG A 95 -11.60 5.69 6.42
N SER A 96 -12.69 4.97 6.20
CA SER A 96 -12.85 3.59 6.65
C SER A 96 -11.81 2.68 5.99
N MET A 97 -11.57 1.51 6.58
CA MET A 97 -10.68 0.52 5.98
C MET A 97 -11.17 0.06 4.59
N GLU A 98 -12.48 0.01 4.38
CA GLU A 98 -13.09 -0.35 3.09
C GLU A 98 -12.78 0.71 2.02
N GLU A 99 -12.96 1.99 2.34
CA GLU A 99 -12.64 3.10 1.42
C GLU A 99 -11.14 3.17 1.11
N LEU A 100 -10.27 2.90 2.08
CA LEU A 100 -8.83 2.85 1.87
C LEU A 100 -8.42 1.69 0.96
N ARG A 101 -9.03 0.50 1.13
CA ARG A 101 -8.86 -0.63 0.21
C ARG A 101 -9.32 -0.27 -1.20
N ALA A 102 -10.50 0.34 -1.32
CA ALA A 102 -11.04 0.77 -2.60
C ALA A 102 -10.12 1.82 -3.26
N LEU A 103 -9.57 2.76 -2.50
CA LEU A 103 -8.59 3.72 -3.00
C LEU A 103 -7.34 3.00 -3.53
N PHE A 104 -6.80 2.04 -2.78
CA PHE A 104 -5.64 1.28 -3.21
C PHE A 104 -5.87 0.58 -4.55
N PHE A 105 -6.97 -0.17 -4.70
CA PHE A 105 -7.25 -0.86 -5.97
C PHE A 105 -7.50 0.12 -7.12
N ARG A 106 -8.26 1.20 -6.90
CA ARG A 106 -8.45 2.23 -7.92
C ARG A 106 -7.13 2.86 -8.36
N THR A 107 -6.27 3.19 -7.41
CA THR A 107 -4.96 3.82 -7.69
C THR A 107 -4.05 2.85 -8.45
N LEU A 108 -3.97 1.59 -8.00
CA LEU A 108 -3.15 0.57 -8.64
C LEU A 108 -3.62 0.30 -10.08
N CYS A 109 -4.94 0.16 -10.30
CA CYS A 109 -5.51 0.01 -11.63
C CYS A 109 -5.22 1.23 -12.51
N SER A 110 -5.39 2.45 -11.99
CA SER A 110 -5.09 3.68 -12.72
C SER A 110 -3.61 3.75 -13.14
N TRP A 111 -2.68 3.41 -12.23
CA TRP A 111 -1.25 3.39 -12.52
C TRP A 111 -0.89 2.30 -13.53
N ALA A 112 -1.50 1.12 -13.41
CA ALA A 112 -1.29 0.02 -14.33
C ALA A 112 -1.80 0.37 -15.74
N ILE A 113 -2.99 0.98 -15.87
CA ILE A 113 -3.52 1.48 -17.17
C ILE A 113 -2.58 2.51 -17.78
N ALA A 114 -2.03 3.43 -16.97
CA ALA A 114 -1.13 4.46 -17.46
C ALA A 114 0.20 3.91 -18.01
N VAL A 115 0.60 2.69 -17.62
CA VAL A 115 1.89 2.08 -18.00
C VAL A 115 1.72 0.89 -18.94
N ASP A 116 0.57 0.24 -18.96
CA ASP A 116 0.24 -0.87 -19.85
C ASP A 116 -0.43 -0.37 -21.13
N PHE A 117 0.39 -0.07 -22.15
CA PHE A 117 -0.07 0.42 -23.46
C PHE A 117 -0.98 -0.57 -24.23
N ASN A 118 -1.07 -1.85 -23.82
CA ASN A 118 -1.84 -2.89 -24.53
C ASN A 118 -2.88 -3.64 -23.65
N GLY A 119 -3.01 -3.33 -22.36
CA GLY A 119 -4.04 -3.87 -21.45
C GLY A 119 -3.90 -5.35 -21.03
N MET A 120 -2.96 -6.11 -21.58
CA MET A 120 -2.77 -7.53 -21.25
C MET A 120 -2.18 -7.76 -19.85
N ALA A 121 -1.25 -6.89 -19.42
CA ALA A 121 -0.61 -7.03 -18.11
C ALA A 121 -1.58 -6.69 -16.97
N LEU A 122 -2.51 -5.75 -17.20
CA LEU A 122 -3.59 -5.45 -16.27
C LEU A 122 -4.58 -6.61 -16.14
N HIS A 123 -5.00 -7.22 -17.26
CA HIS A 123 -5.93 -8.35 -17.23
C HIS A 123 -5.34 -9.56 -16.49
N GLU A 124 -4.12 -9.99 -16.83
CA GLU A 124 -3.45 -11.09 -16.12
C GLU A 124 -3.25 -10.79 -14.64
N PHE A 125 -2.92 -9.54 -14.30
CA PHE A 125 -2.80 -9.13 -12.90
C PHE A 125 -4.15 -9.18 -12.19
N LEU A 126 -5.21 -8.60 -12.75
CA LEU A 126 -6.56 -8.64 -12.17
C LEU A 126 -7.04 -10.07 -11.93
N VAL A 127 -6.79 -10.99 -12.87
CA VAL A 127 -7.08 -12.43 -12.70
C VAL A 127 -6.30 -13.03 -11.52
N SER A 128 -5.08 -12.57 -11.23
CA SER A 128 -4.28 -13.05 -10.10
C SER A 128 -4.66 -12.48 -8.74
N ILE A 129 -5.44 -11.39 -8.66
CA ILE A 129 -5.78 -10.70 -7.40
C ILE A 129 -7.28 -10.52 -7.13
N VAL A 130 -8.15 -10.90 -8.08
CA VAL A 130 -9.61 -10.94 -7.89
C VAL A 130 -10.02 -12.41 -7.72
N PRO A 131 -10.65 -12.79 -6.59
CA PRO A 131 -11.18 -14.14 -6.45
C PRO A 131 -12.34 -14.34 -7.45
N THR A 132 -12.32 -15.44 -8.18
CA THR A 132 -13.51 -15.97 -8.89
C THR A 132 -14.62 -16.30 -7.92
#